data_AF-A0A6L7MPK5-F1
#
_entry.id   AF-A0A6L7MPK5-F1
#
_cell.length_a   1.000
_cell.length_b   1.000
_cell.length_c   1.000
_cell.angle_alpha   90.00
_cell.angle_beta   90.00
_cell.angle_gamma   90.00
#
_symmetry.space_group_name_H-M   'P 1'
#
loop_
_entity.id
_entity.type
_entity.pdbx_description
1 polymer ?
#
loop_
_entity_poly.entity_id
_entity_poly.type
_entity_poly.pdbx_seq_one_letter_code
_entity_poly.pdbx_strand_id
1 'polypeptide(L)'
;MADRLDLAVIESRWWERSNDSVRGVFEMLAGNLMDNPFGYHYEMFNNAASIQEIIPRLARQPDIHHIYVGAHGDDKAILGAGKQRIRWTVIQGLLEKVNARQLYGLFFACCGGQVERLIDESGVTWIAGYRVCRLDTLLGDGPIFLERLLSEQRAKRN
;
A
#
# COMPACT_ATOMS: atom_id res chain seq x y z
N MET A 1 19.48 9.75 13.60
CA MET A 1 19.06 9.05 12.37
C MET A 1 17.55 8.93 12.42
N ALA A 2 16.84 9.00 11.30
CA ALA A 2 15.41 8.70 11.29
C ALA A 2 15.20 7.26 11.74
N ASP A 3 14.32 7.02 12.70
CA ASP A 3 14.01 5.71 13.29
C ASP A 3 12.81 5.02 12.61
N ARG A 4 12.30 5.65 11.55
CA ARG A 4 11.06 5.27 10.88
C ARG A 4 11.09 5.65 9.39
N LEU A 5 10.56 4.74 8.56
CA LEU A 5 10.21 4.94 7.16
C LEU A 5 8.93 5.75 7.07
N ASP A 6 8.83 6.60 6.04
CA ASP A 6 7.61 7.35 5.70
C ASP A 6 6.54 6.48 5.03
N LEU A 7 6.40 5.25 5.52
CA LEU A 7 5.66 4.15 4.91
C LEU A 7 4.56 3.66 5.84
N ALA A 8 3.37 3.49 5.29
CA ALA A 8 2.32 2.65 5.85
C ALA A 8 2.04 1.43 4.98
N VAL A 9 1.94 0.27 5.63
CA VAL A 9 1.59 -1.01 5.03
C VAL A 9 0.21 -1.40 5.53
N ILE A 10 -0.74 -1.49 4.61
CA ILE A 10 -2.10 -1.88 4.86
C ILE A 10 -2.31 -3.23 4.17
N GLU A 11 -2.82 -4.25 4.86
CA GLU A 11 -3.10 -5.53 4.18
C GLU A 11 -4.43 -6.16 4.56
N SER A 12 -5.02 -6.93 3.64
CA SER A 12 -6.13 -7.82 3.95
C SER A 12 -5.64 -9.23 4.21
N ARG A 13 -6.53 -10.05 4.78
CA ARG A 13 -6.30 -11.48 4.88
C ARG A 13 -6.30 -12.11 3.48
N TRP A 14 -5.19 -12.75 3.12
CA TRP A 14 -5.02 -13.43 1.84
C TRP A 14 -5.84 -14.74 1.77
N TRP A 15 -5.78 -15.57 2.80
CA TRP A 15 -6.47 -16.86 2.80
C TRP A 15 -7.51 -16.96 3.91
N GLU A 16 -8.58 -17.72 3.69
CA GLU A 16 -9.65 -17.85 4.69
C GLU A 16 -9.16 -18.44 6.03
N ARG A 17 -8.22 -19.39 5.95
CA ARG A 17 -7.73 -20.19 7.09
C ARG A 17 -6.24 -20.04 7.40
N SER A 18 -5.50 -19.21 6.66
CA SER A 18 -4.10 -18.91 6.93
C SER A 18 -3.84 -17.42 6.75
N ASN A 19 -2.77 -16.93 7.36
CA ASN A 19 -2.39 -15.52 7.31
C ASN A 19 -0.97 -15.41 6.76
N ASP A 20 -0.83 -15.67 5.46
CA ASP A 20 0.36 -15.20 4.76
C ASP A 20 0.33 -13.68 4.80
N SER A 21 1.46 -13.06 5.12
CA SER A 21 1.52 -11.63 5.43
C SER A 21 2.74 -11.02 4.77
N VAL A 22 2.57 -9.81 4.22
CA VAL A 22 3.69 -9.03 3.68
C VAL A 22 4.54 -8.43 4.80
N ARG A 23 4.05 -8.46 6.06
CA ARG A 23 4.67 -7.82 7.22
C ARG A 23 6.13 -8.21 7.40
N GLY A 24 6.46 -9.51 7.32
CA GLY A 24 7.84 -9.97 7.51
C GLY A 24 8.83 -9.39 6.50
N VAL A 25 8.38 -9.11 5.26
CA VAL A 25 9.21 -8.44 4.24
C VAL A 25 9.53 -7.01 4.67
N PHE A 26 8.52 -6.27 5.15
CA PHE A 26 8.70 -4.89 5.60
C PHE A 26 9.45 -4.78 6.93
N GLU A 27 9.31 -5.74 7.84
CA GLU A 27 10.12 -5.81 9.07
C GLU A 27 11.61 -5.97 8.74
N MET A 28 11.94 -6.86 7.81
CA MET A 28 13.31 -7.03 7.33
C MET A 28 13.84 -5.75 6.67
N LEU A 29 13.05 -5.09 5.84
CA LEU A 29 13.44 -3.85 5.17
C LEU A 29 13.68 -2.70 6.17
N ALA A 30 12.74 -2.49 7.09
CA ALA A 30 12.85 -1.45 8.10
C ALA A 30 14.05 -1.70 9.02
N GLY A 31 14.27 -2.96 9.44
CA GLY A 31 15.44 -3.36 10.21
C GLY A 31 16.75 -3.03 9.50
N ASN A 32 16.85 -3.33 8.20
CA ASN A 32 18.07 -3.04 7.43
C ASN A 32 18.30 -1.55 7.16
N LEU A 33 17.24 -0.75 6.97
CA LEU A 33 17.37 0.65 6.57
C LEU A 33 17.46 1.62 7.73
N MET A 34 16.75 1.31 8.82
CA MET A 34 16.53 2.20 9.96
C MET A 34 17.02 1.62 11.30
N ASP A 35 17.58 0.40 11.31
CA ASP A 35 17.93 -0.33 12.54
C ASP A 35 16.73 -0.51 13.49
N ASN A 36 15.53 -0.54 12.91
CA ASN A 36 14.26 -0.67 13.61
C ASN A 36 13.28 -1.50 12.76
N PRO A 37 13.06 -2.80 13.09
CA PRO A 37 12.15 -3.66 12.32
C PRO A 37 10.69 -3.19 12.37
N PHE A 38 10.31 -2.33 13.31
CA PHE A 38 8.98 -1.73 13.41
C PHE A 38 8.96 -0.27 12.97
N GLY A 39 9.98 0.17 12.25
CA GLY A 39 10.13 1.53 11.73
C GLY A 39 9.20 1.82 10.55
N TYR A 40 7.93 1.41 10.60
CA TYR A 40 6.90 1.73 9.60
C TYR A 40 5.52 1.53 10.23
N HIS A 41 4.48 2.11 9.62
CA HIS A 41 3.11 1.91 10.08
C HIS A 41 2.51 0.63 9.50
N TYR A 42 1.81 -0.17 10.29
CA TYR A 42 1.17 -1.39 9.82
C TYR A 42 -0.27 -1.51 10.33
N GLU A 43 -1.22 -1.75 9.42
CA GLU A 43 -2.62 -2.02 9.75
C GLU A 43 -3.23 -3.09 8.84
N MET A 44 -4.27 -3.78 9.35
CA MET A 44 -5.05 -4.71 8.56
C MET A 44 -6.44 -4.16 8.25
N PHE A 45 -7.00 -4.53 7.10
CA PHE A 45 -8.38 -4.21 6.75
C PHE A 45 -9.18 -5.45 6.38
N ASN A 46 -10.46 -5.42 6.73
CA ASN A 46 -11.36 -6.55 6.46
C ASN A 46 -12.48 -6.18 5.49
N ASN A 47 -12.86 -4.91 5.41
CA ASN A 47 -14.04 -4.48 4.66
C ASN A 47 -13.91 -3.05 4.13
N ALA A 48 -14.92 -2.61 3.37
CA ALA A 48 -14.94 -1.27 2.80
C ALA A 48 -14.90 -0.17 3.87
N ALA A 49 -15.61 -0.34 5.00
CA ALA A 49 -15.60 0.65 6.07
C ALA A 49 -14.21 0.79 6.69
N SER A 50 -13.46 -0.31 6.86
CA SER A 50 -12.07 -0.27 7.32
C SER A 50 -11.20 0.54 6.35
N ILE A 51 -11.24 0.24 5.05
CA ILE A 51 -10.44 0.97 4.06
C ILE A 51 -10.81 2.45 3.96
N GLN A 52 -12.11 2.76 4.06
CA GLN A 52 -12.61 4.14 4.06
C GLN A 52 -12.16 4.95 5.27
N GLU A 53 -11.82 4.29 6.37
CA GLU A 53 -11.25 4.93 7.56
C GLU A 53 -9.72 5.07 7.44
N ILE A 54 -9.06 3.96 7.10
CA ILE A 54 -7.60 3.83 7.15
C ILE A 54 -6.91 4.74 6.13
N ILE A 55 -7.29 4.67 4.85
CA ILE A 55 -6.58 5.41 3.79
C ILE A 55 -6.64 6.93 4.05
N PRO A 56 -7.81 7.54 4.31
CA PRO A 56 -7.86 8.97 4.59
C PRO A 56 -7.13 9.41 5.85
N ARG A 57 -7.13 8.59 6.90
CA ARG A 57 -6.39 8.90 8.12
C ARG A 57 -4.89 8.90 7.86
N LEU A 58 -4.37 7.85 7.23
CA LEU A 58 -2.92 7.71 6.98
C LEU A 58 -2.41 8.73 5.97
N ALA A 59 -3.16 9.01 4.91
CA ALA A 59 -2.77 9.98 3.91
C ALA A 59 -2.78 11.45 4.42
N ARG A 60 -3.31 11.71 5.62
CA ARG A 60 -3.22 13.01 6.31
C ARG A 60 -2.11 13.06 7.36
N GLN A 61 -1.43 11.95 7.62
CA GLN A 61 -0.34 11.92 8.59
C GLN A 61 0.93 12.53 7.95
N PRO A 62 1.58 13.51 8.61
CA PRO A 62 2.71 14.22 8.01
C PRO A 62 3.96 13.34 7.82
N ASP A 63 4.05 12.24 8.57
CA ASP A 63 5.13 11.26 8.54
C ASP A 63 4.85 10.08 7.60
N ILE A 64 3.71 10.02 6.91
CA ILE A 64 3.37 8.95 5.96
C ILE A 64 3.26 9.53 4.55
N HIS A 65 4.25 9.24 3.71
CA HIS A 65 4.28 9.69 2.31
C HIS A 65 3.98 8.54 1.34
N HIS A 66 4.13 7.30 1.80
CA HIS A 66 3.91 6.08 1.03
C HIS A 66 2.86 5.19 1.68
N ILE A 67 1.93 4.67 0.89
CA ILE A 67 1.03 3.61 1.31
C ILE A 67 1.20 2.40 0.40
N TYR A 68 1.42 1.24 1.01
CA TYR A 68 1.36 -0.07 0.35
C TYR A 68 0.08 -0.78 0.77
N VAL A 69 -0.68 -1.31 -0.19
CA VAL A 69 -1.92 -2.07 0.03
C VAL A 69 -1.75 -3.49 -0.48
N GLY A 70 -1.60 -4.46 0.42
CA GLY A 70 -1.53 -5.88 0.10
C GLY A 70 -2.90 -6.56 0.17
N ALA A 71 -3.40 -7.09 -0.93
CA ALA A 71 -4.68 -7.81 -0.95
C ALA A 71 -4.85 -8.69 -2.19
N HIS A 72 -5.79 -9.63 -2.14
CA HIS A 72 -6.35 -10.16 -3.38
C HIS A 72 -7.16 -9.08 -4.11
N GLY A 73 -7.32 -9.22 -5.41
CA GLY A 73 -8.08 -8.28 -6.22
C GLY A 73 -8.45 -8.83 -7.58
N ASP A 74 -9.18 -8.01 -8.32
CA ASP A 74 -9.46 -8.18 -9.75
C ASP A 74 -9.60 -6.82 -10.46
N ASP A 75 -10.05 -6.86 -11.71
CA ASP A 75 -10.29 -5.71 -12.58
C ASP A 75 -11.23 -4.65 -12.01
N LYS A 76 -12.01 -4.99 -10.98
CA LYS A 76 -13.06 -4.13 -10.42
C LYS A 76 -12.90 -3.83 -8.93
N ALA A 77 -12.14 -4.62 -8.18
CA ALA A 77 -12.06 -4.46 -6.73
C ALA A 77 -10.79 -5.04 -6.10
N ILE A 78 -10.44 -4.52 -4.92
CA ILE A 78 -9.64 -5.26 -3.94
C ILE A 78 -10.56 -6.08 -3.03
N LEU A 79 -10.05 -7.15 -2.45
CA LEU A 79 -10.80 -8.06 -1.59
C LEU A 79 -10.37 -7.90 -0.13
N GLY A 80 -11.35 -7.63 0.73
CA GLY A 80 -11.22 -7.78 2.17
C GLY A 80 -11.44 -9.23 2.64
N ALA A 81 -11.55 -9.40 3.95
CA ALA A 81 -11.84 -10.69 4.56
C ALA A 81 -13.15 -11.29 4.03
N GLY A 82 -13.20 -12.62 3.88
CA GLY A 82 -14.38 -13.30 3.35
C GLY A 82 -14.71 -12.93 1.89
N LYS A 83 -13.72 -12.46 1.12
CA LYS A 83 -13.89 -12.00 -0.27
C LYS A 83 -14.82 -10.79 -0.42
N GLN A 84 -14.96 -9.98 0.63
CA GLN A 84 -15.75 -8.75 0.54
C GLN A 84 -15.11 -7.81 -0.48
N ARG A 85 -15.87 -7.46 -1.52
CA ARG A 85 -15.38 -6.65 -2.64
C ARG A 85 -15.40 -5.17 -2.29
N ILE A 86 -14.26 -4.51 -2.41
CA ILE A 86 -14.09 -3.06 -2.26
C ILE A 86 -13.74 -2.51 -3.64
N ARG A 87 -14.72 -1.88 -4.29
CA ARG A 87 -14.60 -1.47 -5.69
C ARG A 87 -13.55 -0.38 -5.87
N TRP A 88 -12.88 -0.37 -7.02
CA TRP A 88 -11.94 0.71 -7.39
C TRP A 88 -12.57 2.10 -7.34
N THR A 89 -13.86 2.23 -7.66
CA THR A 89 -14.61 3.49 -7.55
C THR A 89 -14.71 4.01 -6.11
N VAL A 90 -14.74 3.11 -5.11
CA VAL A 90 -14.71 3.49 -3.69
C VAL A 90 -13.34 4.05 -3.34
N ILE A 91 -12.27 3.41 -3.82
CA ILE A 91 -10.89 3.87 -3.63
C ILE A 91 -10.69 5.24 -4.29
N GLN A 92 -11.12 5.41 -5.54
CA GLN A 92 -11.04 6.68 -6.25
C GLN A 92 -11.71 7.81 -5.46
N GLY A 93 -12.96 7.61 -5.03
CA GLY A 93 -13.67 8.61 -4.23
C GLY A 93 -13.08 8.86 -2.84
N LEU A 94 -12.24 7.97 -2.30
CA LEU A 94 -11.46 8.25 -1.09
C LEU A 94 -10.26 9.14 -1.39
N LEU A 95 -9.55 8.83 -2.48
CA LEU A 95 -8.39 9.61 -2.91
C LEU A 95 -8.76 11.02 -3.37
N GLU A 96 -9.96 11.24 -3.90
CA GLU A 96 -10.46 12.59 -4.20
C GLU A 96 -10.75 13.41 -2.93
N LYS A 97 -11.28 12.77 -1.89
CA LYS A 97 -11.66 13.43 -0.62
C LYS A 97 -10.47 13.80 0.25
N VAL A 98 -9.41 13.03 0.13
CA VAL A 98 -8.14 13.30 0.75
C VAL A 98 -7.40 14.11 -0.28
N ASN A 99 -7.20 15.42 -0.09
CA ASN A 99 -6.31 16.18 -0.97
C ASN A 99 -4.88 15.61 -0.81
N ALA A 100 -4.59 14.51 -1.51
CA ALA A 100 -3.52 13.58 -1.22
C ALA A 100 -2.18 14.06 -1.76
N ARG A 101 -2.02 15.38 -1.91
CA ARG A 101 -0.76 16.02 -2.30
C ARG A 101 0.39 15.73 -1.33
N GLN A 102 0.06 15.32 -0.10
CA GLN A 102 1.04 14.86 0.89
C GLN A 102 1.43 13.38 0.69
N LEU A 103 0.55 12.60 0.06
CA LEU A 103 0.84 11.23 -0.32
C LEU A 103 1.66 11.23 -1.62
N TYR A 104 2.92 10.87 -1.51
CA TYR A 104 3.81 10.76 -2.65
C TYR A 104 3.47 9.52 -3.49
N GLY A 105 3.32 8.37 -2.84
CA GLY A 105 3.12 7.10 -3.53
C GLY A 105 2.04 6.21 -2.92
N LEU A 106 1.24 5.60 -3.79
CA LEU A 106 0.27 4.56 -3.42
C LEU A 106 0.48 3.31 -4.26
N PHE A 107 0.72 2.18 -3.63
CA PHE A 107 0.94 0.91 -4.31
C PHE A 107 -0.12 -0.11 -3.93
N PHE A 108 -0.84 -0.64 -4.91
CA PHE A 108 -1.78 -1.73 -4.73
C PHE A 108 -1.15 -3.04 -5.17
N ALA A 109 -0.64 -3.79 -4.20
CA ALA A 109 -0.16 -5.14 -4.35
C ALA A 109 -1.34 -6.13 -4.42
N CYS A 110 -2.17 -5.98 -5.46
CA CYS A 110 -3.32 -6.85 -5.70
C CYS A 110 -3.46 -7.19 -7.18
N CYS A 111 -4.04 -8.35 -7.46
CA CYS A 111 -4.22 -8.84 -8.82
C CYS A 111 -5.19 -8.00 -9.64
N GLY A 112 -4.87 -7.76 -10.92
CA GLY A 112 -5.80 -7.28 -11.92
C GLY A 112 -6.25 -5.82 -11.76
N GLY A 113 -5.64 -5.05 -10.85
CA GLY A 113 -6.05 -3.67 -10.62
C GLY A 113 -5.76 -2.78 -11.83
N GLN A 114 -6.78 -2.11 -12.36
CA GLN A 114 -6.62 -0.99 -13.30
C GLN A 114 -6.26 0.29 -12.53
N VAL A 115 -5.19 0.20 -11.74
CA VAL A 115 -4.71 1.26 -10.86
C VAL A 115 -4.32 2.52 -11.61
N GLU A 116 -3.99 2.41 -12.89
CA GLU A 116 -3.68 3.54 -13.75
C GLU A 116 -4.87 4.50 -13.88
N ARG A 117 -6.10 4.00 -13.75
CA ARG A 117 -7.32 4.84 -13.76
C ARG A 117 -7.49 5.71 -12.52
N LEU A 118 -6.70 5.47 -11.46
CA LEU A 118 -6.76 6.23 -10.20
C LEU A 118 -5.84 7.46 -10.22
N ILE A 119 -4.95 7.59 -11.22
CA ILE A 119 -3.87 8.59 -11.25
C ILE A 119 -4.41 9.98 -11.58
N ASP A 120 -5.41 10.09 -12.46
CA ASP A 120 -5.74 11.38 -13.09
C ASP A 120 -6.44 12.38 -12.15
N GLU A 121 -7.05 11.94 -11.04
CA GLU A 121 -7.90 12.79 -10.18
C GLU A 121 -7.53 12.79 -8.69
N SER A 122 -6.56 11.97 -8.26
CA SER A 122 -6.25 11.77 -6.83
C SER A 122 -5.28 12.80 -6.23
N GLY A 123 -4.47 13.48 -7.04
CA GLY A 123 -3.41 14.37 -6.56
C GLY A 123 -2.21 13.66 -5.90
N VAL A 124 -2.18 12.33 -5.93
CA VAL A 124 -1.02 11.50 -5.55
C VAL A 124 0.04 11.59 -6.64
N THR A 125 1.34 11.65 -6.28
CA THR A 125 2.40 11.80 -7.29
C THR A 125 2.52 10.56 -8.19
N TRP A 126 2.36 9.36 -7.62
CA TRP A 126 2.27 8.15 -8.42
C TRP A 126 1.40 7.07 -7.76
N ILE A 127 0.68 6.33 -8.59
CA ILE A 127 -0.04 5.12 -8.19
C ILE A 127 0.44 3.96 -9.06
N ALA A 128 0.70 2.81 -8.43
CA ALA A 128 1.12 1.60 -9.14
C ALA A 128 0.49 0.35 -8.53
N GLY A 129 0.60 -0.78 -9.22
CA GLY A 129 0.03 -2.06 -8.80
C GLY A 129 0.24 -3.15 -9.85
N TYR A 130 -0.15 -4.39 -9.51
CA TYR A 130 0.09 -5.54 -10.37
C TYR A 130 -0.97 -5.67 -11.47
N ARG A 131 -0.54 -5.83 -12.73
CA ARG A 131 -1.43 -6.21 -13.83
C ARG A 131 -1.78 -7.69 -13.86
N VAL A 132 -0.89 -8.57 -13.39
CA VAL A 132 -1.03 -10.03 -13.52
C VAL A 132 -0.97 -10.71 -12.16
N CYS A 133 -1.88 -11.66 -11.94
CA CYS A 133 -1.97 -12.46 -10.73
C CYS A 133 -1.02 -13.65 -10.84
N ARG A 134 0.12 -13.60 -10.16
CA ARG A 134 0.98 -14.78 -9.94
C ARG A 134 1.32 -14.85 -8.46
N LEU A 135 1.27 -16.04 -7.86
CA LEU A 135 1.54 -16.21 -6.42
C LEU A 135 2.96 -15.75 -6.03
N ASP A 136 3.84 -15.68 -7.04
CA ASP A 136 5.19 -15.15 -7.08
C ASP A 136 5.28 -13.60 -7.04
N THR A 137 4.17 -12.84 -7.06
CA THR A 137 4.18 -11.36 -7.13
C THR A 137 4.60 -10.64 -5.85
N LEU A 138 4.60 -11.32 -4.69
CA LEU A 138 5.32 -10.85 -3.49
C LEU A 138 6.80 -10.56 -3.80
N LEU A 139 7.38 -11.29 -4.77
CA LEU A 139 8.76 -11.14 -5.25
C LEU A 139 8.85 -10.57 -6.68
N GLY A 140 7.77 -10.57 -7.47
CA GLY A 140 7.76 -10.17 -8.89
C GLY A 140 7.89 -8.66 -9.13
N ASP A 141 6.86 -7.87 -8.77
CA ASP A 141 6.93 -6.40 -8.88
C ASP A 141 6.92 -5.68 -7.51
N GLY A 142 6.90 -6.43 -6.40
CA GLY A 142 7.32 -5.91 -5.08
C GLY A 142 8.67 -5.18 -5.12
N PRO A 143 9.67 -5.64 -5.90
CA PRO A 143 10.91 -4.91 -6.12
C PRO A 143 10.72 -3.51 -6.71
N ILE A 144 9.71 -3.24 -7.55
CA ILE A 144 9.51 -1.89 -8.14
C ILE A 144 9.11 -0.90 -7.06
N PHE A 145 8.17 -1.29 -6.18
CA PHE A 145 7.78 -0.47 -5.04
C PHE A 145 8.98 -0.21 -4.13
N LEU A 146 9.73 -1.27 -3.82
CA LEU A 146 10.87 -1.20 -2.91
C LEU A 146 12.03 -0.39 -3.50
N GLU A 147 12.38 -0.56 -4.76
CA GLU A 147 13.39 0.24 -5.44
C GLU A 147 13.05 1.72 -5.40
N ARG A 148 11.78 2.05 -5.67
CA ARG A 148 11.32 3.44 -5.64
C ARG A 148 11.38 4.02 -4.23
N LEU A 149 10.82 3.31 -3.25
CA LEU A 149 10.93 3.69 -1.84
C LEU A 149 12.39 3.87 -1.41
N LEU A 150 13.27 2.91 -1.74
CA LEU A 150 14.69 2.96 -1.42
C LEU A 150 15.41 4.14 -2.07
N SER A 151 15.11 4.42 -3.34
CA SER A 151 15.69 5.55 -4.07
C SER A 151 15.38 6.88 -3.40
N GLU A 152 14.15 7.02 -2.90
CA GLU A 152 13.66 8.22 -2.24
C GLU A 152 14.21 8.34 -0.81
N GLN A 153 14.26 7.24 -0.06
CA GLN A 153 14.91 7.23 1.26
C GLN A 153 16.39 7.58 1.17
N ARG A 154 17.09 7.16 0.11
CA ARG A 154 18.49 7.54 -0.15
C ARG A 154 18.60 9.02 -0.52
N ALA A 155 17.71 9.54 -1.36
CA ALA A 155 17.70 10.95 -1.73
C ALA A 155 17.48 11.88 -0.52
N LYS A 156 16.72 11.45 0.49
CA LYS A 156 16.51 12.21 1.75
C LYS A 156 17.70 12.16 2.72
N ARG A 157 18.63 11.21 2.57
CA ARG A 157 19.80 11.04 3.46
C ARG A 157 21.06 11.76 2.98
N ASN A 158 21.10 12.20 1.71
CA ASN A 158 22.17 13.01 1.12
C ASN A 158 21.81 14.49 1.18
#